data_AF-A0AA39PYC6-F1
#
_entry.id   AF-A0AA39PYC6-F1
#
_cell.length_a   1.000
_cell.length_b   1.000
_cell.length_c   1.000
_cell.angle_alpha   90.00
_cell.angle_beta   90.00
_cell.angle_gamma   90.00
#
_symmetry.space_group_name_H-M   'P 1'
#
loop_
_entity.id
_entity.type
_entity.pdbx_description
1 polymer ?
#
loop_
_entity_poly.entity_id
_entity_poly.type
_entity_poly.pdbx_seq_one_letter_code
_entity_poly.pdbx_strand_id
1 'polypeptide(L)'
;MFSKLVYLLPVFLSVVTGTQLSHSANTSGIPPAHGLDARAVNPTLDFSGSTWIWTGEQNGADEDDSPAGVRPFRKAIPSSSTKCPVCATIIISCDDSYSIFVNGREIGAGSGLYTSAVYTVGLEPEGHNVFAIAVNNVVGAAGLIAAIHVDYSDGTTQTIVTDTTWKTIKATPPGGWTSPSFNDSAWIAASSEGPTAGTPWKMPPLPPAMSMAGVSWIRTNETSAAGVDPLGHRPFRKTIVSPYGKVAVCGKVVITADDEYTLYVNGNNIGNGSDFITMQAYSIPILDADENLIAVDSVNTRPILAGLIAGVLVAYSDGTSETYYTDDSWKTLAETSPAGFEATDLDDSSWMSAKAWNRGPPTIPSA
;
A
#
# COMPACT_ATOMS: atom_id res chain seq x y z
N MET A 1 -42.06 35.43 -49.37
CA MET A 1 -41.82 36.05 -50.69
C MET A 1 -40.58 36.93 -50.58
N PHE A 2 -39.80 37.03 -51.65
CA PHE A 2 -38.43 37.54 -51.73
C PHE A 2 -37.35 36.58 -51.21
N SER A 3 -36.20 36.41 -51.84
CA SER A 3 -35.68 36.43 -53.22
C SER A 3 -34.16 36.40 -53.04
N LYS A 4 -33.50 35.62 -53.88
CA LYS A 4 -32.05 35.41 -53.95
C LYS A 4 -31.23 36.70 -53.87
N LEU A 5 -30.05 36.59 -53.27
CA LEU A 5 -28.83 37.19 -53.81
C LEU A 5 -27.68 36.19 -53.69
N VAL A 6 -27.09 35.84 -54.85
CA VAL A 6 -25.85 35.08 -55.02
C VAL A 6 -24.82 36.08 -55.53
N TYR A 7 -23.59 36.05 -55.01
CA TYR A 7 -22.42 36.56 -55.71
C TYR A 7 -21.27 35.55 -55.60
N LEU A 8 -20.76 35.18 -56.77
CA LEU A 8 -19.62 34.30 -57.05
C LEU A 8 -18.29 34.88 -56.55
N LEU A 9 -17.29 34.02 -56.31
CA LEU A 9 -15.93 34.06 -56.95
C LEU A 9 -15.01 32.91 -56.44
N PRO A 10 -13.87 32.61 -57.11
CA PRO A 10 -13.64 31.43 -57.94
C PRO A 10 -12.76 30.34 -57.30
N VAL A 11 -12.78 29.16 -57.93
CA VAL A 11 -11.82 28.07 -57.69
C VAL A 11 -10.48 28.42 -58.35
N PHE A 12 -9.41 28.47 -57.55
CA PHE A 12 -8.04 28.33 -58.05
C PHE A 12 -7.40 27.11 -57.38
N LEU A 13 -7.04 26.13 -58.21
CA LEU A 13 -6.19 25.01 -57.87
C LEU A 13 -4.74 25.50 -57.94
N SER A 14 -4.01 25.47 -56.83
CA SER A 14 -2.55 25.60 -56.85
C SER A 14 -1.93 24.47 -56.04
N VAL A 15 -1.19 23.62 -56.74
CA VAL A 15 -0.30 22.61 -56.18
C VAL A 15 0.84 23.33 -55.47
N VAL A 16 1.10 22.98 -54.22
CA VAL A 16 2.36 23.32 -53.54
C VAL A 16 3.01 22.03 -53.06
N THR A 17 4.15 21.75 -53.68
CA THR A 17 5.10 20.70 -53.38
C THR A 17 5.63 20.80 -51.96
N GLY A 18 5.76 19.66 -51.30
CA GLY A 18 6.23 19.55 -49.93
C GLY A 18 7.65 20.07 -49.72
N THR A 19 7.82 20.76 -48.61
CA THR A 19 9.09 20.91 -47.90
C THR A 19 8.81 20.56 -46.44
N GLN A 20 9.43 19.48 -45.96
CA GLN A 20 9.44 19.17 -44.54
C GLN A 20 10.19 20.28 -43.79
N LEU A 21 9.47 20.96 -42.91
CA LEU A 21 10.06 21.77 -41.85
C LEU A 21 9.98 20.96 -40.56
N SER A 22 11.13 20.77 -39.91
CA SER A 22 11.25 20.17 -38.59
C SER A 22 10.48 21.00 -37.57
N HIS A 23 9.30 20.51 -37.16
CA HIS A 23 8.61 21.04 -36.00
C HIS A 23 9.32 20.56 -34.74
N SER A 24 10.21 21.41 -34.23
CA SER A 24 10.59 21.38 -32.82
C SER A 24 9.34 21.75 -32.02
N ALA A 25 8.61 20.73 -31.57
CA ALA A 25 7.60 20.92 -30.54
C ALA A 25 8.36 21.16 -29.23
N ASN A 26 8.47 22.43 -28.87
CA ASN A 26 8.87 22.83 -27.53
C ASN A 26 7.74 22.40 -26.57
N THR A 27 7.81 21.16 -26.09
CA THR A 27 6.91 20.67 -25.05
C THR A 27 7.34 21.28 -23.73
N SER A 28 6.85 22.49 -23.46
CA SER A 28 6.59 22.91 -22.08
C SER A 28 5.44 22.04 -21.55
N GLY A 29 5.72 20.76 -21.35
CA GLY A 29 4.78 19.79 -20.84
C GLY A 29 4.52 20.11 -19.38
N ILE A 30 3.26 20.36 -19.05
CA ILE A 30 2.76 20.05 -17.72
C ILE A 30 3.17 18.59 -17.45
N PRO A 31 3.89 18.27 -16.36
CA PRO A 31 4.25 16.88 -16.07
C PRO A 31 2.96 16.05 -16.02
N PRO A 32 2.96 14.81 -16.52
CA PRO A 32 1.78 13.97 -16.41
C PRO A 32 1.40 13.88 -14.93
N ALA A 33 0.14 14.13 -14.63
CA ALA A 33 -0.39 13.92 -13.30
C ALA A 33 -0.31 12.41 -13.00
N HIS A 34 0.42 12.06 -11.94
CA HIS A 34 0.33 10.77 -11.23
C HIS A 34 0.75 9.49 -11.99
N GLY A 35 1.99 9.43 -12.50
CA GLY A 35 2.63 8.16 -12.84
C GLY A 35 3.19 7.44 -11.61
N LEU A 36 3.08 6.11 -11.54
CA LEU A 36 3.82 5.31 -10.57
C LEU A 36 5.23 5.04 -11.13
N ASP A 37 6.22 5.89 -10.88
CA ASP A 37 7.59 5.57 -11.31
C ASP A 37 8.14 4.33 -10.58
N ALA A 38 9.22 3.74 -11.13
CA ALA A 38 9.95 2.64 -10.51
C ALA A 38 10.20 2.92 -9.02
N ARG A 39 9.77 1.98 -8.18
CA ARG A 39 9.81 2.09 -6.73
C ARG A 39 11.00 1.31 -6.19
N ALA A 40 11.68 1.90 -5.22
CA ALA A 40 12.58 1.13 -4.38
C ALA A 40 11.77 0.10 -3.58
N VAL A 41 12.39 -1.03 -3.23
CA VAL A 41 11.86 -1.93 -2.21
C VAL A 41 11.60 -1.13 -0.95
N ASN A 42 10.44 -1.34 -0.32
CA ASN A 42 10.08 -0.61 0.88
C ASN A 42 11.15 -0.80 1.96
N PRO A 43 11.64 0.28 2.58
CA PRO A 43 12.44 0.13 3.78
C PRO A 43 11.57 -0.53 4.85
N THR A 44 12.17 -1.43 5.65
CA THR A 44 11.47 -2.03 6.78
C THR A 44 10.98 -0.94 7.72
N LEU A 45 9.67 -0.91 7.93
CA LEU A 45 9.06 -0.07 8.96
C LEU A 45 9.29 -0.77 10.30
N ASP A 46 9.93 -0.06 11.22
CA ASP A 46 10.21 -0.56 12.55
C ASP A 46 9.80 0.47 13.61
N PHE A 47 9.92 0.05 14.87
CA PHE A 47 9.65 0.91 16.01
C PHE A 47 10.88 1.76 16.39
N SER A 48 11.92 1.83 15.55
CA SER A 48 13.09 2.67 15.83
C SER A 48 12.68 4.14 15.92
N GLY A 49 13.06 4.79 17.01
CA GLY A 49 12.63 6.16 17.31
C GLY A 49 11.23 6.29 17.90
N SER A 50 10.44 5.22 17.95
CA SER A 50 9.16 5.20 18.68
C SER A 50 9.40 5.08 20.18
N THR A 51 8.54 5.73 20.95
CA THR A 51 8.51 5.67 22.42
C THR A 51 7.17 5.08 22.85
N TRP A 52 7.20 4.23 23.89
CA TRP A 52 5.99 3.83 24.58
C TRP A 52 5.35 5.05 25.24
N ILE A 53 4.09 5.30 24.93
CA ILE A 53 3.34 6.44 25.46
C ILE A 53 2.09 5.99 26.22
N TRP A 54 1.76 6.73 27.27
CA TRP A 54 0.50 6.64 27.97
C TRP A 54 -0.03 8.03 28.35
N THR A 55 -0.91 8.11 29.35
CA THR A 55 -1.57 9.35 29.77
C THR A 55 -0.88 10.07 30.93
N GLY A 56 0.10 9.43 31.60
CA GLY A 56 0.74 9.97 32.79
C GLY A 56 -0.16 9.95 34.03
N GLU A 57 -1.13 9.03 34.08
CA GLU A 57 -2.09 8.87 35.18
C GLU A 57 -1.73 7.75 36.17
N GLN A 58 -0.56 7.13 36.01
CA GLN A 58 0.02 6.18 36.95
C GLN A 58 0.05 6.81 38.36
N ASN A 59 -0.45 6.09 39.35
CA ASN A 59 -0.52 6.56 40.73
C ASN A 59 0.62 5.93 41.53
N GLY A 60 1.43 6.76 42.19
CA GLY A 60 2.63 6.29 42.90
C GLY A 60 2.35 5.27 44.02
N ALA A 61 3.02 4.13 43.90
CA ALA A 61 3.71 3.27 44.89
C ALA A 61 4.44 2.17 44.09
N ASP A 62 3.78 1.71 43.03
CA ASP A 62 4.31 0.96 41.90
C ASP A 62 4.08 1.83 40.64
N GLU A 63 5.12 2.52 40.15
CA GLU A 63 5.02 3.48 39.03
C GLU A 63 4.54 2.84 37.70
N ASP A 64 4.39 1.51 37.68
CA ASP A 64 3.92 0.73 36.56
C ASP A 64 2.40 0.40 36.61
N ASP A 65 1.62 0.79 37.62
CA ASP A 65 0.18 0.47 37.66
C ASP A 65 -0.69 1.62 37.12
N SER A 66 -1.29 1.39 35.95
CA SER A 66 -2.22 2.30 35.30
C SER A 66 -3.67 1.94 35.62
N PRO A 67 -4.58 2.93 35.81
CA PRO A 67 -6.00 2.68 35.97
C PRO A 67 -6.58 1.91 34.78
N ALA A 68 -7.44 0.93 35.08
CA ALA A 68 -8.18 0.19 34.07
C ALA A 68 -9.11 1.10 33.24
N GLY A 69 -9.31 0.74 31.98
CA GLY A 69 -10.23 1.35 31.05
C GLY A 69 -9.55 1.93 29.81
N VAL A 70 -10.39 2.52 28.96
CA VAL A 70 -9.98 3.02 27.64
C VAL A 70 -9.41 4.43 27.73
N ARG A 71 -8.30 4.68 27.04
CA ARG A 71 -7.72 6.01 26.82
C ARG A 71 -7.52 6.28 25.32
N PRO A 72 -7.89 7.48 24.83
CA PRO A 72 -7.69 7.83 23.43
C PRO A 72 -6.34 8.49 23.18
N PHE A 73 -5.76 8.22 22.02
CA PHE A 73 -4.57 8.89 21.50
C PHE A 73 -4.87 9.43 20.11
N ARG A 74 -4.49 10.67 19.82
CA ARG A 74 -4.72 11.34 18.53
C ARG A 74 -3.45 11.95 17.99
N LYS A 75 -3.26 11.81 16.68
CA LYS A 75 -2.19 12.44 15.91
C LYS A 75 -2.71 12.87 14.54
N ALA A 76 -2.64 14.16 14.27
CA ALA A 76 -2.91 14.70 12.94
C ALA A 76 -1.63 14.73 12.11
N ILE A 77 -1.74 14.41 10.82
CA ILE A 77 -0.70 14.67 9.83
C ILE A 77 -0.80 16.14 9.41
N PRO A 78 0.30 16.89 9.35
CA PRO A 78 0.30 18.20 8.70
C PRO A 78 -0.11 18.06 7.24
N SER A 79 -1.28 18.59 6.87
CA SER A 79 -1.72 18.68 5.48
C SER A 79 -1.20 19.99 4.88
N SER A 80 -0.50 19.92 3.74
CA SER A 80 -0.26 21.11 2.91
C SER A 80 -0.77 20.87 1.49
N SER A 81 -1.21 21.93 0.81
CA SER A 81 -1.67 21.85 -0.59
C SER A 81 -0.59 21.43 -1.58
N THR A 82 0.66 21.33 -1.12
CA THR A 82 1.82 20.92 -1.92
C THR A 82 2.35 19.54 -1.53
N LYS A 83 1.83 18.93 -0.46
CA LYS A 83 2.31 17.66 0.07
C LYS A 83 1.12 16.83 0.55
N CYS A 84 0.53 16.11 -0.40
CA CYS A 84 -0.74 15.41 -0.21
C CYS A 84 -0.48 13.95 0.22
N PRO A 85 -0.82 13.55 1.46
CA PRO A 85 -0.65 12.18 1.91
C PRO A 85 -1.69 11.27 1.24
N VAL A 86 -1.27 10.13 0.73
CA VAL A 86 -2.13 9.22 -0.07
C VAL A 86 -2.27 7.85 0.54
N CYS A 87 -1.25 7.36 1.25
CA CYS A 87 -1.25 6.05 1.85
C CYS A 87 -0.52 6.08 3.19
N ALA A 88 -0.91 5.19 4.11
CA ALA A 88 -0.12 4.90 5.28
C ALA A 88 0.04 3.39 5.50
N THR A 89 1.26 2.97 5.83
CA THR A 89 1.55 1.68 6.47
C THR A 89 1.82 1.93 7.95
N ILE A 90 1.11 1.22 8.82
CA ILE A 90 1.15 1.42 10.27
C ILE A 90 1.57 0.10 10.92
N ILE A 91 2.61 0.11 11.75
CA ILE A 91 2.83 -0.94 12.73
C ILE A 91 2.45 -0.45 14.13
N ILE A 92 1.84 -1.32 14.92
CA ILE A 92 1.30 -0.95 16.23
C ILE A 92 1.35 -2.14 17.19
N SER A 93 1.68 -1.84 18.44
CA SER A 93 1.54 -2.72 19.60
C SER A 93 1.05 -1.91 20.80
N CYS A 94 0.44 -2.58 21.78
CA CYS A 94 0.00 -1.93 23.01
C CYS A 94 -0.05 -2.92 24.17
N ASP A 95 -0.32 -2.37 25.36
CA ASP A 95 -0.77 -3.11 26.54
C ASP A 95 -2.08 -2.49 27.06
N ASP A 96 -3.23 -3.17 27.07
CA ASP A 96 -3.46 -4.57 26.67
C ASP A 96 -4.00 -4.75 25.24
N SER A 97 -4.93 -3.87 24.84
CA SER A 97 -5.64 -3.99 23.56
C SER A 97 -5.96 -2.63 22.95
N TYR A 98 -6.08 -2.57 21.63
CA TYR A 98 -6.35 -1.33 20.90
C TYR A 98 -7.40 -1.52 19.81
N SER A 99 -8.10 -0.43 19.50
CA SER A 99 -8.76 -0.18 18.20
C SER A 99 -8.11 1.03 17.54
N ILE A 100 -7.79 0.92 16.26
CA ILE A 100 -7.17 1.99 15.47
C ILE A 100 -8.14 2.51 14.41
N PHE A 101 -8.22 3.83 14.31
CA PHE A 101 -9.08 4.56 13.42
C PHE A 101 -8.27 5.56 12.60
N VAL A 102 -8.64 5.71 11.33
CA VAL A 102 -8.13 6.75 10.45
C VAL A 102 -9.30 7.50 9.86
N ASN A 103 -9.32 8.81 10.05
CA ASN A 103 -10.38 9.70 9.59
C ASN A 103 -11.79 9.25 10.02
N GLY A 104 -11.91 8.75 11.25
CA GLY A 104 -13.16 8.28 11.83
C GLY A 104 -13.56 6.84 11.47
N ARG A 105 -12.80 6.16 10.60
CA ARG A 105 -13.05 4.78 10.16
C ARG A 105 -12.14 3.81 10.89
N GLU A 106 -12.70 2.76 11.48
CA GLU A 106 -11.89 1.71 12.12
C GLU A 106 -11.19 0.89 11.04
N ILE A 107 -9.87 0.77 11.14
CA ILE A 107 -9.06 -0.01 10.18
C ILE A 107 -8.61 -1.34 10.77
N GLY A 108 -8.74 -1.51 12.09
CA GLY A 108 -8.41 -2.74 12.77
C GLY A 108 -8.39 -2.60 14.29
N ALA A 109 -8.22 -3.74 14.93
CA ALA A 109 -8.08 -3.87 16.37
C ALA A 109 -7.10 -5.00 16.68
N GLY A 110 -6.44 -4.93 17.82
CA GLY A 110 -5.46 -5.91 18.24
C GLY A 110 -5.30 -5.95 19.75
N SER A 111 -4.54 -6.94 20.21
CA SER A 111 -4.25 -7.13 21.63
C SER A 111 -2.92 -7.82 21.81
N GLY A 112 -2.29 -7.60 22.95
CA GLY A 112 -1.11 -8.32 23.39
C GLY A 112 0.20 -7.68 22.94
N LEU A 113 1.09 -7.49 23.92
CA LEU A 113 2.40 -6.85 23.75
C LEU A 113 3.36 -7.59 22.80
N TYR A 114 3.16 -8.89 22.57
CA TYR A 114 4.04 -9.74 21.73
C TYR A 114 3.52 -9.93 20.30
N THR A 115 2.38 -9.34 19.97
CA THR A 115 1.71 -9.48 18.68
C THR A 115 1.44 -8.10 18.08
N SER A 116 2.49 -7.50 17.55
CA SER A 116 2.37 -6.30 16.73
C SER A 116 1.54 -6.61 15.48
N ALA A 117 0.76 -5.65 15.02
CA ALA A 117 0.04 -5.74 13.76
C ALA A 117 0.57 -4.74 12.74
N VAL A 118 0.34 -5.01 11.46
CA VAL A 118 0.52 -4.07 10.36
C VAL A 118 -0.83 -3.76 9.72
N TYR A 119 -1.07 -2.49 9.39
CA TYR A 119 -2.22 -2.04 8.62
C TYR A 119 -1.76 -1.19 7.45
N THR A 120 -2.46 -1.25 6.32
CA THR A 120 -2.31 -0.33 5.20
C THR A 120 -3.65 0.32 4.93
N VAL A 121 -3.65 1.65 4.82
CA VAL A 121 -4.87 2.47 4.72
C VAL A 121 -4.68 3.62 3.74
N GLY A 122 -5.73 3.90 2.96
CA GLY A 122 -5.78 5.09 2.11
C GLY A 122 -6.00 6.36 2.93
N LEU A 123 -5.33 7.44 2.54
CA LEU A 123 -5.47 8.76 3.15
C LEU A 123 -6.22 9.72 2.21
N GLU A 124 -6.71 10.82 2.77
CA GLU A 124 -7.41 11.87 2.01
C GLU A 124 -6.41 12.94 1.56
N PRO A 125 -6.04 13.04 0.26
CA PRO A 125 -4.94 13.90 -0.19
C PRO A 125 -5.16 15.39 0.09
N GLU A 126 -6.41 15.84 -0.02
CA GLU A 126 -6.84 17.22 0.24
C GLU A 126 -7.42 17.41 1.65
N GLY A 127 -7.54 16.31 2.41
CA GLY A 127 -8.21 16.27 3.70
C GLY A 127 -7.27 16.39 4.90
N HIS A 128 -7.88 16.65 6.06
CA HIS A 128 -7.18 16.51 7.33
C HIS A 128 -7.12 15.03 7.70
N ASN A 129 -5.91 14.47 7.73
CA ASN A 129 -5.72 13.08 8.10
C ASN A 129 -5.41 12.96 9.60
N VAL A 130 -6.18 12.14 10.30
CA VAL A 130 -6.04 11.90 11.74
C VAL A 130 -5.96 10.41 12.01
N PHE A 131 -4.88 10.02 12.69
CA PHE A 131 -4.77 8.73 13.36
C PHE A 131 -5.32 8.86 14.77
N ALA A 132 -6.24 7.96 15.12
CA ALA A 132 -6.91 7.91 16.41
C ALA A 132 -6.85 6.48 16.94
N ILE A 133 -6.32 6.28 18.14
CA ILE A 133 -6.12 4.95 18.74
C ILE A 133 -6.76 4.92 20.12
N ALA A 134 -7.68 4.00 20.35
CA ALA A 134 -8.24 3.73 21.66
C ALA A 134 -7.51 2.54 22.24
N VAL A 135 -6.83 2.72 23.38
CA VAL A 135 -6.15 1.63 24.07
C VAL A 135 -6.91 1.32 25.35
N ASN A 136 -7.26 0.06 25.54
CA ASN A 136 -7.94 -0.46 26.71
C ASN A 136 -6.94 -1.18 27.61
N ASN A 137 -6.69 -0.62 28.77
CA ASN A 137 -5.95 -1.26 29.85
C ASN A 137 -6.92 -2.08 30.73
N VAL A 138 -6.62 -3.33 30.96
CA VAL A 138 -7.37 -4.23 31.84
C VAL A 138 -6.81 -4.15 33.25
N VAL A 139 -5.49 -4.23 33.40
CA VAL A 139 -4.79 -4.22 34.69
C VAL A 139 -3.29 -3.97 34.51
N GLY A 140 -2.64 -3.30 35.47
CA GLY A 140 -1.20 -3.15 35.48
C GLY A 140 -0.73 -2.05 34.53
N ALA A 141 0.44 -2.27 33.93
CA ALA A 141 1.08 -1.30 33.06
C ALA A 141 0.31 -1.12 31.76
N ALA A 142 0.28 0.11 31.26
CA ALA A 142 -0.39 0.44 30.02
C ALA A 142 0.51 1.26 29.11
N GLY A 143 0.50 0.94 27.82
CA GLY A 143 1.38 1.59 26.86
C GLY A 143 0.91 1.42 25.44
N LEU A 144 1.20 2.42 24.62
CA LEU A 144 1.01 2.40 23.17
C LEU A 144 2.35 2.63 22.48
N ILE A 145 2.67 1.83 21.47
CA ILE A 145 3.79 2.10 20.56
C ILE A 145 3.35 1.88 19.11
N ALA A 146 3.67 2.84 18.25
CA ALA A 146 3.35 2.75 16.82
C ALA A 146 4.36 3.53 15.98
N ALA A 147 4.58 3.03 14.76
CA ALA A 147 5.27 3.75 13.70
C ALA A 147 4.38 3.75 12.45
N ILE A 148 4.34 4.89 11.77
CA ILE A 148 3.43 5.16 10.65
C ILE A 148 4.26 5.70 9.50
N HIS A 149 4.43 4.90 8.47
CA HIS A 149 5.02 5.34 7.21
C HIS A 149 3.93 5.95 6.32
N VAL A 150 4.07 7.22 5.98
CA VAL A 150 3.15 7.98 5.13
C VAL A 150 3.79 8.18 3.77
N ASP A 151 3.12 7.70 2.73
CA ASP A 151 3.46 7.98 1.34
C ASP A 151 2.71 9.22 0.85
N TYR A 152 3.41 10.08 0.12
CA TYR A 152 2.86 11.30 -0.48
C TYR A 152 2.76 11.18 -2.00
N SER A 153 1.84 11.95 -2.59
CA SER A 153 1.58 11.95 -4.03
C SER A 153 2.78 12.39 -4.89
N ASP A 154 3.74 13.10 -4.31
CA ASP A 154 4.99 13.53 -4.95
C ASP A 154 6.10 12.46 -4.91
N GLY A 155 5.81 11.28 -4.35
CA GLY A 155 6.73 10.17 -4.18
C GLY A 155 7.66 10.30 -2.96
N THR A 156 7.56 11.39 -2.19
CA THR A 156 8.25 11.50 -0.90
C THR A 156 7.52 10.72 0.18
N THR A 157 8.22 10.48 1.30
CA THR A 157 7.68 9.74 2.44
C THR A 157 7.95 10.47 3.76
N GLN A 158 7.24 10.07 4.81
CA GLN A 158 7.51 10.49 6.19
C GLN A 158 7.17 9.36 7.16
N THR A 159 8.02 9.15 8.16
CA THR A 159 7.66 8.31 9.30
C THR A 159 7.20 9.17 10.47
N ILE A 160 6.03 8.87 11.02
CA ILE A 160 5.49 9.42 12.26
C ILE A 160 5.55 8.31 13.31
N VAL A 161 6.02 8.62 14.51
CA VAL A 161 6.17 7.65 15.58
C VAL A 161 5.37 8.06 16.81
N THR A 162 5.08 7.13 17.71
CA THR A 162 4.56 7.46 19.05
C THR A 162 5.60 8.19 19.86
N ASP A 163 5.23 9.36 20.36
CA ASP A 163 6.06 10.26 21.17
C ASP A 163 5.15 11.21 21.96
N THR A 164 5.74 12.14 22.71
CA THR A 164 5.01 13.11 23.55
C THR A 164 4.25 14.18 22.75
N THR A 165 4.33 14.18 21.41
CA THR A 165 3.56 15.10 20.56
C THR A 165 2.17 14.56 20.23
N TRP A 166 1.90 13.30 20.55
CA TRP A 166 0.55 12.73 20.52
C TRP A 166 -0.33 13.37 21.58
N LYS A 167 -1.62 13.52 21.29
CA LYS A 167 -2.59 14.06 22.23
C LYS A 167 -3.41 12.96 22.89
N THR A 168 -3.73 13.14 24.16
CA THR A 168 -4.54 12.20 24.95
C THR A 168 -5.35 12.92 26.03
N ILE A 169 -6.19 12.18 26.75
CA ILE A 169 -6.91 12.62 27.96
C ILE A 169 -6.93 11.49 28.99
N LYS A 170 -6.99 11.85 30.27
CA LYS A 170 -7.15 10.92 31.41
C LYS A 170 -8.61 10.55 31.64
N ALA A 171 -9.31 10.14 30.59
CA ALA A 171 -10.72 9.80 30.61
C ALA A 171 -11.10 8.89 29.44
N THR A 172 -12.28 8.28 29.51
CA THR A 172 -12.85 7.51 28.39
C THR A 172 -13.02 8.41 27.15
N PRO A 173 -12.81 7.88 25.94
CA PRO A 173 -12.92 8.67 24.71
C PRO A 173 -14.31 9.33 24.56
N PRO A 174 -14.38 10.65 24.27
CA PRO A 174 -15.66 11.33 24.07
C PRO A 174 -16.30 10.98 22.72
N GLY A 175 -17.60 11.20 22.53
CA GLY A 175 -18.25 10.95 21.24
C GLY A 175 -17.61 11.74 20.09
N GLY A 176 -17.46 11.11 18.91
CA GLY A 176 -16.90 11.75 17.71
C GLY A 176 -15.38 11.96 17.73
N TRP A 177 -14.68 11.51 18.78
CA TRP A 177 -13.24 11.73 18.97
C TRP A 177 -12.33 11.11 17.90
N THR A 178 -12.81 10.27 16.99
CA THR A 178 -12.01 9.69 15.90
C THR A 178 -12.06 10.54 14.63
N SER A 179 -12.99 11.51 14.56
CA SER A 179 -13.20 12.33 13.38
C SER A 179 -12.04 13.33 13.14
N PRO A 180 -11.71 13.64 11.86
CA PRO A 180 -10.83 14.75 11.51
C PRO A 180 -11.29 16.11 12.03
N SER A 181 -12.61 16.34 12.14
CA SER A 181 -13.17 17.61 12.57
C SER A 181 -13.24 17.77 14.09
N PHE A 182 -12.83 16.76 14.86
CA PHE A 182 -12.85 16.83 16.32
C PHE A 182 -11.77 17.78 16.83
N ASN A 183 -12.16 18.73 17.69
CA ASN A 183 -11.23 19.67 18.30
C ASN A 183 -10.56 19.06 19.55
N ASP A 184 -9.31 18.63 19.40
CA ASP A 184 -8.46 18.14 20.49
C ASP A 184 -7.53 19.21 21.08
N SER A 185 -7.81 20.51 20.89
CA SER A 185 -6.96 21.59 21.42
C SER A 185 -6.84 21.60 22.95
N ALA A 186 -7.85 21.05 23.65
CA ALA A 186 -7.87 20.94 25.10
C ALA A 186 -7.25 19.62 25.63
N TRP A 187 -6.85 18.72 24.74
CA TRP A 187 -6.22 17.45 25.12
C TRP A 187 -4.77 17.71 25.55
N ILE A 188 -4.30 16.92 26.51
CA ILE A 188 -2.93 16.99 27.00
C ILE A 188 -2.00 16.25 26.04
N ALA A 189 -0.70 16.55 26.13
CA ALA A 189 0.33 15.72 25.51
C ALA A 189 0.36 14.34 26.18
N ALA A 190 0.63 13.30 25.40
CA ALA A 190 0.92 11.97 25.92
C ALA A 190 2.23 11.98 26.71
N SER A 191 2.28 11.15 27.75
CA SER A 191 3.48 10.97 28.57
C SER A 191 4.32 9.83 28.02
N SER A 192 5.65 9.98 28.05
CA SER A 192 6.58 8.90 27.73
C SER A 192 6.71 7.96 28.92
N GLU A 193 6.64 6.66 28.67
CA GLU A 193 6.91 5.60 29.65
C GLU A 193 8.42 5.34 29.84
N GLY A 194 9.26 6.25 29.33
CA GLY A 194 10.72 6.15 29.37
C GLY A 194 11.34 5.43 28.16
N PRO A 195 12.66 5.19 28.19
CA PRO A 195 13.36 4.48 27.11
C PRO A 195 12.80 3.08 26.92
N THR A 196 12.55 2.68 25.67
CA THR A 196 11.97 1.37 25.33
C THR A 196 12.68 0.19 26.01
N ALA A 197 14.02 0.21 26.08
CA ALA A 197 14.80 -0.84 26.75
C ALA A 197 14.59 -0.89 28.28
N GLY A 198 14.11 0.19 28.89
CA GLY A 198 13.78 0.29 30.32
C GLY A 198 12.35 -0.12 30.67
N THR A 199 11.41 0.01 29.73
CA THR A 199 9.99 -0.40 29.92
C THR A 199 9.83 -1.91 30.16
N PRO A 200 8.72 -2.37 30.77
CA PRO A 200 8.42 -3.80 30.92
C PRO A 200 8.22 -4.52 29.57
N TRP A 201 7.76 -3.81 28.54
CA TRP A 201 7.43 -4.39 27.23
C TRP A 201 8.62 -4.56 26.29
N LYS A 202 9.70 -3.81 26.49
CA LYS A 202 10.85 -3.74 25.56
C LYS A 202 10.39 -3.37 24.14
N MET A 203 11.19 -3.70 23.14
CA MET A 203 10.84 -3.47 21.75
C MET A 203 9.95 -4.62 21.25
N PRO A 204 8.73 -4.36 20.73
CA PRO A 204 7.90 -5.42 20.17
C PRO A 204 8.54 -6.06 18.92
N PRO A 205 8.26 -7.34 18.63
CA PRO A 205 8.65 -7.95 17.36
C PRO A 205 7.92 -7.28 16.20
N LEU A 206 8.55 -7.24 15.03
CA LEU A 206 7.92 -6.73 13.82
C LEU A 206 6.96 -7.77 13.22
N PRO A 207 5.76 -7.36 12.75
CA PRO A 207 4.90 -8.23 11.98
C PRO A 207 5.48 -8.45 10.56
N PRO A 208 5.06 -9.52 9.86
CA PRO A 208 5.31 -9.64 8.44
C PRO A 208 4.61 -8.51 7.67
N ALA A 209 5.14 -8.10 6.53
CA ALA A 209 4.55 -7.03 5.71
C ALA A 209 3.16 -7.32 5.20
N MET A 210 2.83 -8.60 5.07
CA MET A 210 1.53 -9.14 4.72
C MET A 210 1.48 -10.60 5.17
N SER A 211 0.31 -11.10 5.56
CA SER A 211 0.14 -12.55 5.75
C SER A 211 0.21 -13.25 4.38
N MET A 212 1.09 -14.23 4.23
CA MET A 212 1.17 -15.09 3.04
C MET A 212 0.81 -16.54 3.36
N ALA A 213 0.09 -16.77 4.46
CA ALA A 213 -0.29 -18.11 4.90
C ALA A 213 -1.24 -18.78 3.89
N GLY A 214 -0.87 -19.96 3.41
CA GLY A 214 -1.68 -20.74 2.46
C GLY A 214 -1.65 -20.23 1.01
N VAL A 215 -0.82 -19.23 0.70
CA VAL A 215 -0.68 -18.70 -0.66
C VAL A 215 0.09 -19.69 -1.53
N SER A 216 -0.40 -19.89 -2.75
CA SER A 216 0.19 -20.81 -3.72
C SER A 216 1.17 -20.09 -4.65
N TRP A 217 2.27 -20.77 -4.98
CA TRP A 217 3.02 -20.42 -6.18
C TRP A 217 2.14 -20.70 -7.40
N ILE A 218 2.28 -19.90 -8.45
CA ILE A 218 1.61 -20.09 -9.74
C ILE A 218 2.63 -20.18 -10.85
N ARG A 219 2.25 -20.86 -11.93
CA ARG A 219 3.11 -21.07 -13.10
C ARG A 219 2.28 -21.32 -14.36
N THR A 220 2.95 -21.37 -15.51
CA THR A 220 2.33 -21.82 -16.75
C THR A 220 2.16 -23.35 -16.78
N ASN A 221 1.31 -23.86 -17.67
CA ASN A 221 1.06 -25.29 -17.82
C ASN A 221 1.91 -25.89 -18.96
N GLU A 222 3.23 -25.67 -18.92
CA GLU A 222 4.17 -26.07 -19.99
C GLU A 222 5.20 -27.10 -19.54
N THR A 223 5.02 -27.67 -18.35
CA THR A 223 5.98 -28.62 -17.80
C THR A 223 6.14 -29.83 -18.70
N SER A 224 7.37 -30.06 -19.11
CA SER A 224 7.73 -31.22 -19.92
C SER A 224 7.55 -32.53 -19.15
N ALA A 225 7.57 -33.66 -19.87
CA ALA A 225 7.57 -34.99 -19.26
C ALA A 225 8.77 -35.23 -18.32
N ALA A 226 9.85 -34.45 -18.47
CA ALA A 226 11.02 -34.48 -17.60
C ALA A 226 10.82 -33.68 -16.30
N GLY A 227 9.67 -33.03 -16.10
CA GLY A 227 9.38 -32.26 -14.89
C GLY A 227 10.10 -30.91 -14.84
N VAL A 228 10.40 -30.31 -16.00
CA VAL A 228 11.03 -28.98 -16.11
C VAL A 228 10.17 -28.05 -16.95
N ASP A 229 10.14 -26.77 -16.57
CA ASP A 229 9.44 -25.72 -17.31
C ASP A 229 10.39 -25.09 -18.35
N PRO A 230 9.88 -24.51 -19.46
CA PRO A 230 10.72 -23.91 -20.48
C PRO A 230 11.52 -22.70 -19.96
N LEU A 231 12.68 -22.44 -20.57
CA LEU A 231 13.45 -21.23 -20.32
C LEU A 231 12.74 -19.99 -20.88
N GLY A 232 12.97 -18.86 -20.24
CA GLY A 232 12.56 -17.53 -20.70
C GLY A 232 11.39 -16.94 -19.94
N HIS A 233 10.85 -15.88 -20.52
CA HIS A 233 9.83 -15.00 -19.95
C HIS A 233 8.43 -15.62 -20.03
N ARG A 234 7.61 -15.39 -19.00
CA ARG A 234 6.19 -15.72 -18.97
C ARG A 234 5.41 -14.59 -18.31
N PRO A 235 4.39 -14.03 -18.97
CA PRO A 235 3.59 -12.96 -18.40
C PRO A 235 2.52 -13.53 -17.47
N PHE A 236 2.27 -12.86 -16.35
CA PHE A 236 1.13 -13.10 -15.47
C PHE A 236 0.34 -11.80 -15.33
N ARG A 237 -0.98 -11.87 -15.41
CA ARG A 237 -1.89 -10.71 -15.29
C ARG A 237 -3.02 -11.01 -14.32
N LYS A 238 -3.35 -10.01 -13.51
CA LYS A 238 -4.53 -9.99 -12.64
C LYS A 238 -5.15 -8.61 -12.63
N THR A 239 -6.35 -8.50 -13.17
CA THR A 239 -7.20 -7.33 -12.98
C THR A 239 -7.94 -7.44 -11.66
N ILE A 240 -7.84 -6.39 -10.84
CA ILE A 240 -8.53 -6.23 -9.58
C ILE A 240 -9.57 -5.12 -9.78
N VAL A 241 -10.84 -5.48 -9.69
CA VAL A 241 -11.96 -4.54 -9.75
C VAL A 241 -12.39 -4.22 -8.34
N SER A 242 -12.50 -2.93 -8.02
CA SER A 242 -12.99 -2.46 -6.73
C SER A 242 -14.41 -3.00 -6.49
N PRO A 243 -14.70 -3.56 -5.30
CA PRO A 243 -16.05 -3.95 -4.93
C PRO A 243 -17.02 -2.76 -5.04
N TYR A 244 -18.29 -3.06 -5.34
CA TYR A 244 -19.31 -2.03 -5.47
C TYR A 244 -19.35 -1.09 -4.26
N GLY A 245 -19.21 0.22 -4.52
CA GLY A 245 -19.24 1.26 -3.49
C GLY A 245 -17.90 1.49 -2.78
N LYS A 246 -16.85 0.74 -3.11
CA LYS A 246 -15.48 1.00 -2.66
C LYS A 246 -14.68 1.71 -3.74
N VAL A 247 -13.78 2.59 -3.33
CA VAL A 247 -12.84 3.31 -4.19
C VAL A 247 -11.44 2.94 -3.74
N ALA A 248 -10.67 2.27 -4.59
CA ALA A 248 -9.27 1.95 -4.30
C ALA A 248 -8.46 3.25 -4.21
N VAL A 249 -7.50 3.27 -3.29
CA VAL A 249 -6.66 4.46 -3.02
C VAL A 249 -5.18 4.12 -3.20
N CYS A 250 -4.72 3.10 -2.49
CA CYS A 250 -3.33 2.67 -2.48
C CYS A 250 -3.23 1.19 -2.14
N GLY A 251 -2.02 0.62 -2.16
CA GLY A 251 -1.82 -0.78 -1.87
C GLY A 251 -0.39 -1.14 -1.51
N LYS A 252 -0.18 -2.43 -1.27
CA LYS A 252 1.12 -3.06 -1.05
C LYS A 252 1.21 -4.33 -1.88
N VAL A 253 2.34 -4.57 -2.54
CA VAL A 253 2.63 -5.84 -3.22
C VAL A 253 3.78 -6.53 -2.52
N VAL A 254 3.60 -7.79 -2.13
CA VAL A 254 4.66 -8.68 -1.61
C VAL A 254 4.85 -9.81 -2.60
N ILE A 255 6.02 -9.93 -3.21
CA ILE A 255 6.24 -10.77 -4.41
C ILE A 255 7.62 -11.43 -4.39
N THR A 256 7.70 -12.62 -4.97
CA THR A 256 8.95 -13.19 -5.50
C THR A 256 8.67 -14.16 -6.65
N ALA A 257 9.71 -14.51 -7.41
CA ALA A 257 9.66 -15.54 -8.43
C ALA A 257 10.94 -16.39 -8.43
N ASP A 258 10.80 -17.62 -8.89
CA ASP A 258 11.91 -18.51 -9.23
C ASP A 258 11.95 -18.61 -10.77
N ASP A 259 12.90 -17.99 -11.47
CA ASP A 259 14.12 -17.36 -10.93
C ASP A 259 14.00 -15.84 -10.75
N GLU A 260 13.35 -15.12 -11.66
CA GLU A 260 13.28 -13.65 -11.66
C GLU A 260 11.88 -13.11 -11.96
N TYR A 261 11.62 -11.86 -11.57
CA TYR A 261 10.41 -11.12 -11.97
C TYR A 261 10.68 -9.64 -12.25
N THR A 262 9.83 -9.05 -13.10
CA THR A 262 9.58 -7.61 -13.15
C THR A 262 8.09 -7.35 -12.92
N LEU A 263 7.76 -6.50 -11.95
CA LEU A 263 6.40 -6.14 -11.53
C LEU A 263 5.97 -4.84 -12.18
N TYR A 264 4.73 -4.82 -12.67
CA TYR A 264 4.05 -3.66 -13.22
C TYR A 264 2.68 -3.47 -12.57
N VAL A 265 2.30 -2.21 -12.36
CA VAL A 265 0.95 -1.83 -11.92
C VAL A 265 0.42 -0.72 -12.84
N ASN A 266 -0.74 -0.98 -13.45
CA ASN A 266 -1.38 -0.09 -14.43
C ASN A 266 -0.40 0.39 -15.51
N GLY A 267 0.39 -0.53 -16.08
CA GLY A 267 1.40 -0.26 -17.10
C GLY A 267 2.72 0.34 -16.58
N ASN A 268 2.80 0.74 -15.32
CA ASN A 268 4.01 1.31 -14.77
C ASN A 268 4.94 0.24 -14.20
N ASN A 269 6.23 0.29 -14.52
CA ASN A 269 7.23 -0.58 -13.91
C ASN A 269 7.46 -0.19 -12.45
N ILE A 270 7.17 -1.11 -11.53
CA ILE A 270 7.32 -0.89 -10.08
C ILE A 270 8.67 -1.39 -9.57
N GLY A 271 9.13 -2.55 -10.01
CA GLY A 271 10.37 -3.13 -9.50
C GLY A 271 10.66 -4.52 -10.07
N ASN A 272 11.83 -5.06 -9.74
CA ASN A 272 12.27 -6.39 -10.15
C ASN A 272 13.03 -7.08 -9.03
N GLY A 273 13.15 -8.41 -9.12
CA GLY A 273 13.87 -9.24 -8.16
C GLY A 273 14.26 -10.60 -8.74
N SER A 274 15.24 -11.25 -8.11
CA SER A 274 15.80 -12.55 -8.53
C SER A 274 16.11 -13.50 -7.36
N ASP A 275 15.55 -13.23 -6.17
CA ASP A 275 15.69 -14.08 -4.98
C ASP A 275 14.35 -14.74 -4.62
N PHE A 276 14.18 -16.01 -5.00
CA PHE A 276 12.99 -16.80 -4.66
C PHE A 276 12.92 -17.21 -3.18
N ILE A 277 13.97 -17.01 -2.39
CA ILE A 277 14.02 -17.35 -0.96
C ILE A 277 13.42 -16.23 -0.13
N THR A 278 13.64 -14.97 -0.51
CA THR A 278 13.18 -13.79 0.24
C THR A 278 12.28 -12.92 -0.62
N MET A 279 11.02 -12.74 -0.20
CA MET A 279 10.10 -11.86 -0.92
C MET A 279 10.49 -10.39 -0.75
N GLN A 280 10.13 -9.57 -1.74
CA GLN A 280 10.25 -8.12 -1.67
C GLN A 280 8.87 -7.49 -1.49
N ALA A 281 8.83 -6.34 -0.82
CA ALA A 281 7.61 -5.56 -0.60
C ALA A 281 7.71 -4.19 -1.27
N TYR A 282 6.64 -3.76 -1.95
CA TYR A 282 6.54 -2.46 -2.61
C TYR A 282 5.26 -1.74 -2.17
N SER A 283 5.36 -0.45 -1.88
CA SER A 283 4.22 0.45 -1.71
C SER A 283 3.70 0.90 -3.06
N ILE A 284 2.38 0.86 -3.22
CA ILE A 284 1.66 1.37 -4.39
C ILE A 284 0.82 2.56 -3.90
N PRO A 285 1.38 3.78 -3.85
CA PRO A 285 0.76 4.90 -3.15
C PRO A 285 -0.48 5.47 -3.86
N ILE A 286 -0.68 5.12 -5.13
CA ILE A 286 -1.80 5.58 -5.96
C ILE A 286 -2.31 4.39 -6.76
N LEU A 287 -3.60 4.10 -6.63
CA LEU A 287 -4.35 3.16 -7.45
C LEU A 287 -5.49 3.90 -8.14
N ASP A 288 -5.92 3.39 -9.29
CA ASP A 288 -7.13 3.84 -9.95
C ASP A 288 -8.35 3.40 -9.14
N ALA A 289 -9.38 4.25 -9.09
CA ALA A 289 -10.52 4.09 -8.19
C ALA A 289 -11.27 2.74 -8.37
N ASP A 290 -11.46 2.34 -9.62
CA ASP A 290 -12.41 1.28 -9.99
C ASP A 290 -11.72 -0.02 -10.41
N GLU A 291 -10.56 0.06 -11.05
CA GLU A 291 -9.89 -1.10 -11.63
C GLU A 291 -8.38 -0.91 -11.67
N ASN A 292 -7.63 -1.93 -11.25
CA ASN A 292 -6.18 -1.92 -11.27
C ASN A 292 -5.64 -3.24 -11.84
N LEU A 293 -4.69 -3.14 -12.76
CA LEU A 293 -3.99 -4.28 -13.34
C LEU A 293 -2.67 -4.50 -12.62
N ILE A 294 -2.47 -5.70 -12.12
CA ILE A 294 -1.17 -6.22 -11.71
C ILE A 294 -0.64 -7.11 -12.83
N ALA A 295 0.51 -6.74 -13.38
CA ALA A 295 1.18 -7.52 -14.41
C ALA A 295 2.60 -7.88 -13.95
N VAL A 296 3.04 -9.10 -14.24
CA VAL A 296 4.37 -9.59 -13.85
C VAL A 296 4.99 -10.31 -15.02
N ASP A 297 6.18 -9.90 -15.41
CA ASP A 297 7.03 -10.68 -16.31
C ASP A 297 7.94 -11.57 -15.46
N SER A 298 7.67 -12.87 -15.42
CA SER A 298 8.50 -13.84 -14.68
C SER A 298 9.46 -14.55 -15.62
N VAL A 299 10.71 -14.72 -15.21
CA VAL A 299 11.77 -15.30 -16.04
C VAL A 299 12.29 -16.59 -15.42
N ASN A 300 12.23 -17.68 -16.18
CA ASN A 300 12.91 -18.91 -15.84
C ASN A 300 14.28 -18.93 -16.53
N THR A 301 15.36 -18.85 -15.76
CA THR A 301 16.73 -18.79 -16.28
C THR A 301 17.40 -20.16 -16.32
N ARG A 302 16.75 -21.18 -15.74
CA ARG A 302 17.29 -22.53 -15.58
C ARG A 302 16.24 -23.59 -15.98
N PRO A 303 16.66 -24.79 -16.46
CA PRO A 303 15.71 -25.84 -16.80
C PRO A 303 15.20 -26.54 -15.53
N ILE A 304 14.53 -25.80 -14.66
CA ILE A 304 13.90 -26.24 -13.41
C ILE A 304 12.41 -25.90 -13.43
N LEU A 305 11.71 -26.22 -12.35
CA LEU A 305 10.36 -25.71 -12.15
C LEU A 305 10.44 -24.25 -11.72
N ALA A 306 9.72 -23.39 -12.44
CA ALA A 306 9.64 -21.97 -12.19
C ALA A 306 8.28 -21.60 -11.61
N GLY A 307 8.22 -20.50 -10.88
CA GLY A 307 6.96 -20.05 -10.33
C GLY A 307 7.01 -18.63 -9.80
N LEU A 308 5.85 -18.01 -9.77
CA LEU A 308 5.59 -16.70 -9.20
C LEU A 308 4.74 -16.87 -7.95
N ILE A 309 5.02 -16.12 -6.88
CA ILE A 309 4.15 -16.03 -5.73
C ILE A 309 4.02 -14.58 -5.30
N ALA A 310 2.79 -14.11 -5.11
CA ALA A 310 2.54 -12.73 -4.73
C ALA A 310 1.26 -12.57 -3.89
N GLY A 311 1.26 -11.53 -3.06
CA GLY A 311 0.11 -10.98 -2.38
C GLY A 311 -0.01 -9.49 -2.70
N VAL A 312 -1.22 -9.06 -3.03
CA VAL A 312 -1.55 -7.68 -3.41
C VAL A 312 -2.65 -7.19 -2.47
N LEU A 313 -2.31 -6.26 -1.58
CA LEU A 313 -3.28 -5.60 -0.72
C LEU A 313 -3.72 -4.30 -1.37
N VAL A 314 -5.03 -4.09 -1.43
CA VAL A 314 -5.68 -2.86 -1.87
C VAL A 314 -6.39 -2.23 -0.67
N ALA A 315 -6.05 -0.99 -0.36
CA ALA A 315 -6.71 -0.17 0.64
C ALA A 315 -7.72 0.76 -0.03
N TYR A 316 -8.91 0.83 0.55
CA TYR A 316 -10.05 1.56 0.02
C TYR A 316 -10.34 2.82 0.84
N SER A 317 -11.01 3.79 0.22
CA SER A 317 -11.38 5.08 0.83
C SER A 317 -12.35 4.94 2.01
N ASP A 318 -12.99 3.79 2.16
CA ASP A 318 -13.88 3.50 3.28
C ASP A 318 -13.16 3.03 4.55
N GLY A 319 -11.82 2.94 4.50
CA GLY A 319 -10.95 2.49 5.58
C GLY A 319 -10.68 0.98 5.57
N THR A 320 -11.38 0.22 4.73
CA THR A 320 -11.17 -1.23 4.59
C THR A 320 -9.99 -1.53 3.66
N SER A 321 -9.50 -2.77 3.72
CA SER A 321 -8.56 -3.30 2.73
C SER A 321 -8.92 -4.75 2.36
N GLU A 322 -8.50 -5.18 1.18
CA GLU A 322 -8.62 -6.57 0.71
C GLU A 322 -7.30 -7.05 0.13
N THR A 323 -7.01 -8.34 0.29
CA THR A 323 -5.80 -8.95 -0.25
C THR A 323 -6.14 -9.97 -1.32
N TYR A 324 -5.45 -9.87 -2.46
CA TYR A 324 -5.54 -10.77 -3.60
C TYR A 324 -4.22 -11.52 -3.72
N TYR A 325 -4.28 -12.83 -3.83
CA TYR A 325 -3.10 -13.69 -3.88
C TYR A 325 -2.92 -14.29 -5.26
N THR A 326 -1.72 -14.82 -5.53
CA THR A 326 -1.49 -15.72 -6.66
C THR A 326 -2.29 -17.01 -6.52
N ASP A 327 -3.14 -17.26 -7.52
CA ASP A 327 -4.01 -18.43 -7.64
C ASP A 327 -4.31 -18.74 -9.13
N ASP A 328 -5.25 -19.64 -9.40
CA ASP A 328 -5.64 -20.06 -10.75
C ASP A 328 -6.51 -19.04 -11.50
N SER A 329 -6.89 -17.93 -10.86
CA SER A 329 -7.61 -16.83 -11.50
C SER A 329 -6.68 -15.83 -12.21
N TRP A 330 -5.37 -15.92 -11.98
CA TRP A 330 -4.38 -15.18 -12.74
C TRP A 330 -4.32 -15.69 -14.18
N LYS A 331 -4.16 -14.77 -15.13
CA LYS A 331 -4.01 -15.10 -16.55
C LYS A 331 -2.55 -15.16 -16.92
N THR A 332 -2.19 -16.03 -17.86
CA THR A 332 -0.83 -16.22 -18.34
C THR A 332 -0.80 -16.70 -19.80
N LEU A 333 0.39 -16.75 -20.38
CA LEU A 333 0.66 -17.26 -21.73
C LEU A 333 1.78 -18.30 -21.69
N ALA A 334 1.72 -19.27 -22.60
CA ALA A 334 2.77 -20.27 -22.82
C ALA A 334 3.84 -19.80 -23.82
N GLU A 335 4.19 -18.51 -23.75
CA GLU A 335 5.11 -17.84 -24.67
C GLU A 335 5.74 -16.62 -23.99
N THR A 336 6.77 -16.06 -24.62
CA THR A 336 7.43 -14.83 -24.17
C THR A 336 6.43 -13.69 -24.04
N SER A 337 6.58 -12.88 -22.99
CA SER A 337 5.77 -11.70 -22.71
C SER A 337 5.67 -10.78 -23.94
N PRO A 338 4.46 -10.58 -24.50
CA PRO A 338 4.29 -9.71 -25.65
C PRO A 338 4.53 -8.25 -25.26
N ALA A 339 4.93 -7.41 -26.21
CA ALA A 339 5.06 -5.98 -25.96
C ALA A 339 3.70 -5.37 -25.55
N GLY A 340 3.67 -4.60 -24.47
CA GLY A 340 2.44 -4.01 -23.94
C GLY A 340 1.58 -4.98 -23.11
N PHE A 341 2.12 -6.12 -22.69
CA PHE A 341 1.43 -7.05 -21.78
C PHE A 341 1.11 -6.45 -20.41
N GLU A 342 1.64 -5.29 -20.08
CA GLU A 342 1.39 -4.51 -18.87
C GLU A 342 0.26 -3.48 -19.03
N ALA A 343 -0.24 -3.28 -20.25
CA ALA A 343 -1.28 -2.29 -20.56
C ALA A 343 -2.65 -2.71 -20.00
N THR A 344 -3.39 -1.76 -19.42
CA THR A 344 -4.70 -1.99 -18.79
C THR A 344 -5.79 -2.35 -19.80
N ASP A 345 -5.67 -1.89 -21.04
CA ASP A 345 -6.65 -2.09 -22.12
C ASP A 345 -6.36 -3.30 -23.03
N LEU A 346 -5.29 -4.06 -22.76
CA LEU A 346 -4.99 -5.28 -23.50
C LEU A 346 -6.09 -6.33 -23.30
N ASP A 347 -6.64 -6.82 -24.41
CA ASP A 347 -7.55 -7.96 -24.41
C ASP A 347 -6.79 -9.26 -24.10
N ASP A 348 -6.93 -9.73 -22.87
CA ASP A 348 -6.40 -11.00 -22.40
C ASP A 348 -7.49 -12.10 -22.28
N SER A 349 -8.60 -11.97 -23.00
CA SER A 349 -9.69 -12.96 -22.98
C SER A 349 -9.28 -14.34 -23.49
N SER A 350 -8.29 -14.40 -24.39
CA SER A 350 -7.74 -15.66 -24.93
C SER A 350 -6.61 -16.24 -24.07
N TRP A 351 -6.19 -15.56 -23.01
CA TRP A 351 -5.10 -16.01 -22.15
C TRP A 351 -5.58 -17.18 -21.28
N MET A 352 -4.65 -18.08 -20.96
CA MET A 352 -4.94 -19.24 -20.15
C MET A 352 -4.85 -18.92 -18.66
N SER A 353 -5.58 -19.65 -17.82
CA SER A 353 -5.39 -19.61 -16.37
C SER A 353 -4.02 -20.11 -15.95
N ALA A 354 -3.43 -19.46 -14.96
CA ALA A 354 -2.24 -19.95 -14.28
C ALA A 354 -2.56 -21.22 -13.49
N LYS A 355 -1.53 -22.01 -13.22
CA LYS A 355 -1.64 -23.26 -12.48
C LYS A 355 -1.02 -23.12 -11.10
N ALA A 356 -1.78 -23.36 -10.06
CA ALA A 356 -1.27 -23.44 -8.70
C ALA A 356 -0.23 -24.58 -8.56
N TRP A 357 0.82 -24.30 -7.81
CA TRP A 357 1.93 -25.19 -7.53
C TRP A 357 2.24 -25.18 -6.04
N ASN A 358 2.05 -26.34 -5.39
CA ASN A 358 2.36 -26.50 -3.98
C ASN A 358 3.89 -26.65 -3.80
N ARG A 359 4.53 -25.54 -3.48
CA ARG A 359 5.93 -25.44 -3.05
C ARG A 359 5.96 -24.78 -1.66
N GLY A 360 7.00 -25.06 -0.87
CA GLY A 360 7.19 -24.42 0.43
C GLY A 360 7.16 -22.89 0.33
N PRO A 361 6.68 -22.18 1.37
CA PRO A 361 6.58 -20.73 1.35
C PRO A 361 7.98 -20.08 1.34
N PRO A 362 8.18 -18.98 0.61
CA PRO A 362 9.37 -18.16 0.76
C PRO A 362 9.37 -17.43 2.11
N THR A 363 10.50 -16.83 2.46
CA THR A 363 10.62 -15.92 3.60
C THR A 363 9.89 -14.62 3.29
N ILE A 364 8.95 -14.25 4.16
CA ILE A 364 8.18 -13.01 4.04
C ILE A 364 8.98 -11.86 4.70
N PRO A 365 9.14 -10.69 4.07
CA PRO A 365 9.78 -9.55 4.69
C PRO A 365 8.96 -9.03 5.87
N SER A 366 9.64 -8.44 6.86
CA SER A 366 8.99 -7.62 7.89
C SER A 366 8.34 -6.37 7.28
N ALA A 367 7.39 -5.79 8.02
CA ALA A 367 6.47 -4.74 7.56
C ALA A 367 7.04 -3.51 6.85
#